data_AF-A0A961H8E3-F1
#
_entry.id   AF-A0A961H8E3-F1
#
_cell.length_a   1.000
_cell.length_b   1.000
_cell.length_c   1.000
_cell.angle_alpha   90.00
_cell.angle_beta   90.00
_cell.angle_gamma   90.00
#
_symmetry.space_group_name_H-M   'P 1'
#
loop_
_entity.id
_entity.type
_entity.pdbx_description
1 polymer ?
#
loop_
_entity_poly.entity_id
_entity_poly.type
_entity_poly.pdbx_seq_one_letter_code
_entity_poly.pdbx_strand_id
1 'polypeptide(L)'
;MELEEFREGLDAWLDANAALLAAHHEGAGTLHEQMAHLSQVKRETFDAGWMRYGWPTEVGGLGGSTLLRAYLGEALAARDLVEPGIYSMTEVLAPTMIDYASPELAAQMVPRLLRGDET
;
A
#
# COMPACT_ATOMS: atom_id res chain seq x y z
N MET A 1 -8.20 15.39 0.34
CA MET A 1 -6.77 15.58 0.06
C MET A 1 -6.64 15.65 -1.45
N GLU A 2 -6.06 16.73 -1.93
CA GLU A 2 -5.80 16.91 -3.37
C GLU A 2 -4.53 16.13 -3.77
N LEU A 3 -4.40 15.80 -5.05
CA LEU A 3 -3.29 14.97 -5.53
C LEU A 3 -1.91 15.64 -5.30
N GLU A 4 -1.81 16.95 -5.49
CA GLU A 4 -0.54 17.67 -5.30
C GLU A 4 -0.10 17.66 -3.83
N GLU A 5 -1.02 17.93 -2.90
CA GLU A 5 -0.79 17.83 -1.46
C GLU A 5 -0.38 16.41 -1.05
N PHE A 6 -1.05 15.39 -1.59
CA PHE A 6 -0.70 13.98 -1.33
C PHE A 6 0.70 13.65 -1.84
N ARG A 7 1.07 14.12 -3.04
CA ARG A 7 2.38 13.87 -3.64
C ARG A 7 3.50 14.43 -2.79
N GLU A 8 3.43 15.72 -2.47
CA GLU A 8 4.43 16.40 -1.66
C GLU A 8 4.55 15.77 -0.27
N GLY A 9 3.41 15.48 0.37
CA GLY A 9 3.39 14.86 1.70
C GLY A 9 3.94 13.43 1.69
N LEU A 10 3.57 12.61 0.71
CA LEU A 10 4.02 11.24 0.59
C LEU A 10 5.52 11.19 0.29
N ASP A 11 6.01 11.97 -0.68
CA ASP A 11 7.43 11.99 -1.02
C ASP A 11 8.28 12.42 0.17
N ALA A 12 7.90 13.50 0.86
CA ALA A 12 8.61 13.95 2.07
C ALA A 12 8.60 12.88 3.18
N TRP A 13 7.48 12.16 3.35
CA TRP A 13 7.40 11.08 4.33
C TRP A 13 8.26 9.88 3.94
N LEU A 14 8.24 9.46 2.67
CA LEU A 14 9.06 8.34 2.17
C LEU A 14 10.54 8.65 2.34
N ASP A 15 10.97 9.88 2.01
CA ASP A 15 12.36 10.30 2.14
C ASP A 15 12.80 10.35 3.62
N ALA A 16 11.94 10.84 4.52
CA ALA A 16 12.21 10.85 5.96
C ALA A 16 12.24 9.45 6.60
N ASN A 17 11.54 8.48 6.01
CA ASN A 17 11.42 7.11 6.52
C ASN A 17 12.20 6.09 5.67
N ALA A 18 13.09 6.53 4.78
CA ALA A 18 13.80 5.64 3.85
C ALA A 18 14.56 4.53 4.58
N ALA A 19 15.19 4.81 5.73
CA ALA A 19 15.89 3.81 6.52
C ALA A 19 14.95 2.77 7.15
N LEU A 20 13.74 3.18 7.54
CA LEU A 20 12.70 2.29 8.08
C LEU A 20 12.13 1.38 6.98
N LEU A 21 12.04 1.91 5.76
CA LEU A 21 11.47 1.21 4.60
C LEU A 21 12.49 0.45 3.78
N ALA A 22 13.78 0.45 4.16
CA ALA A 22 14.82 -0.23 3.39
C ALA A 22 14.69 -1.76 3.49
N ALA A 23 14.98 -2.45 2.39
CA ALA A 23 15.08 -3.91 2.38
C ALA A 23 16.26 -4.39 3.24
N HIS A 24 16.06 -5.50 3.95
CA HIS A 24 17.09 -6.12 4.79
C HIS A 24 17.98 -7.11 4.03
N HIS A 25 17.78 -7.28 2.72
CA HIS A 25 18.53 -8.20 1.86
C HIS A 25 19.23 -7.44 0.73
N GLU A 26 20.31 -8.00 0.20
CA GLU A 26 21.01 -7.45 -0.96
C GLU A 26 20.42 -7.97 -2.28
N GLY A 27 20.46 -7.14 -3.32
CA GLY A 27 19.93 -7.48 -4.64
C GLY A 27 18.43 -7.77 -4.62
N ALA A 28 17.96 -8.61 -5.56
CA ALA A 28 16.53 -8.91 -5.70
C ALA A 28 15.94 -9.70 -4.52
N GLY A 29 16.78 -10.38 -3.72
CA GLY A 29 16.32 -11.30 -2.68
C GLY A 29 15.57 -12.52 -3.24
N THR A 30 15.15 -13.39 -2.33
CA THR A 30 14.22 -14.49 -2.59
C THR A 30 12.77 -14.00 -2.55
N LEU A 31 11.84 -14.78 -3.12
CA LEU A 31 10.40 -14.46 -3.02
C LEU A 31 9.94 -14.30 -1.56
N HIS A 32 10.46 -15.13 -0.64
CA HIS A 32 10.10 -15.02 0.77
C HIS A 32 10.55 -13.70 1.39
N GLU A 33 11.76 -13.26 1.07
CA GLU A 33 12.29 -11.96 1.53
C GLU A 33 11.52 -10.80 0.91
N GLN A 34 11.17 -10.88 -0.37
CA GLN A 34 10.34 -9.88 -1.06
C GLN A 34 8.94 -9.76 -0.42
N MET A 35 8.30 -10.90 -0.10
CA MET A 35 6.99 -10.90 0.57
C MET A 35 7.08 -10.30 1.98
N ALA A 36 8.09 -10.68 2.76
CA ALA A 36 8.32 -10.12 4.09
C ALA A 36 8.56 -8.60 4.03
N HIS A 37 9.35 -8.15 3.04
CA HIS A 37 9.60 -6.74 2.82
C HIS A 37 8.34 -5.97 2.40
N LEU A 38 7.55 -6.54 1.48
CA LEU A 38 6.27 -5.96 1.07
C LEU A 38 5.32 -5.82 2.26
N SER A 39 5.21 -6.82 3.13
CA SER A 39 4.38 -6.74 4.33
C SER A 39 4.84 -5.63 5.28
N GLN A 40 6.15 -5.42 5.42
CA GLN A 40 6.71 -4.31 6.21
C GLN A 40 6.32 -2.96 5.59
N VAL A 41 6.60 -2.74 4.30
CA VAL A 41 6.28 -1.47 3.62
C VAL A 41 4.78 -1.18 3.66
N LYS A 42 3.94 -2.18 3.42
CA LYS A 42 2.48 -2.05 3.55
C LYS A 42 2.05 -1.65 4.96
N ARG A 43 2.64 -2.26 5.99
CA ARG A 43 2.31 -1.96 7.39
C ARG A 43 2.65 -0.52 7.73
N GLU A 44 3.87 -0.08 7.43
CA GLU A 44 4.33 1.28 7.75
C GLU A 44 3.52 2.34 6.98
N THR A 45 3.27 2.13 5.69
CA THR A 45 2.47 3.07 4.88
C THR A 45 0.99 3.07 5.28
N PHE A 46 0.44 1.94 5.74
CA PHE A 46 -0.93 1.85 6.24
C PHE A 46 -1.10 2.53 7.60
N ASP A 47 -0.18 2.27 8.53
CA ASP A 47 -0.22 2.84 9.88
C ASP A 47 0.01 4.37 9.85
N ALA A 48 0.83 4.85 8.91
CA ALA A 48 0.97 6.28 8.60
C ALA A 48 -0.22 6.88 7.82
N GLY A 49 -1.16 6.05 7.34
CA GLY A 49 -2.38 6.47 6.66
C GLY A 49 -2.29 6.57 5.12
N TRP A 50 -1.09 6.57 4.54
CA TRP A 50 -0.87 6.69 3.09
C TRP A 50 -1.60 5.61 2.29
N MET A 51 -1.48 4.34 2.72
CA MET A 51 -2.10 3.19 2.05
C MET A 51 -3.64 3.20 2.12
N ARG A 52 -4.23 4.06 2.95
CA ARG A 52 -5.69 4.13 3.17
C ARG A 52 -6.38 5.12 2.23
N TYR A 53 -5.65 6.08 1.65
CA TYR A 53 -6.22 7.03 0.69
C TYR A 53 -6.57 6.36 -0.64
N GLY A 54 -7.64 6.81 -1.28
CA GLY A 54 -8.16 6.23 -2.53
C GLY A 54 -9.02 4.97 -2.34
N TRP A 55 -9.23 4.53 -1.10
CA TRP A 55 -10.15 3.45 -0.75
C TRP A 55 -11.41 3.96 -0.05
N PRO A 56 -12.57 3.31 -0.22
CA PRO A 56 -13.82 3.70 0.45
C PRO A 56 -13.72 3.65 1.98
N THR A 57 -14.49 4.48 2.66
CA THR A 57 -14.48 4.56 4.12
C THR A 57 -15.07 3.32 4.79
N GLU A 58 -16.01 2.65 4.13
CA GLU A 58 -16.68 1.42 4.60
C GLU A 58 -15.70 0.25 4.81
N VAL A 59 -14.57 0.28 4.11
CA VAL A 59 -13.49 -0.71 4.23
C VAL A 59 -12.25 -0.17 4.93
N GLY A 60 -12.42 0.86 5.77
CA GLY A 60 -11.35 1.45 6.57
C GLY A 60 -10.41 2.40 5.80
N GLY A 61 -10.74 2.75 4.55
CA GLY A 61 -10.04 3.76 3.78
C GLY A 61 -10.28 5.18 4.30
N LEU A 62 -9.59 6.14 3.68
CA LEU A 62 -9.72 7.58 3.94
C LEU A 62 -10.42 8.33 2.79
N GLY A 63 -10.96 7.60 1.81
CA GLY A 63 -11.60 8.16 0.63
C GLY A 63 -10.60 8.87 -0.30
N GLY A 64 -11.14 9.63 -1.25
CA GLY A 64 -10.36 10.36 -2.25
C GLY A 64 -10.24 9.63 -3.59
N SER A 65 -9.55 10.27 -4.53
CA SER A 65 -9.38 9.77 -5.88
C SER A 65 -8.51 8.51 -5.92
N THR A 66 -8.79 7.61 -6.86
CA THR A 66 -7.92 6.44 -7.14
C THR A 66 -6.52 6.86 -7.59
N LEU A 67 -6.35 8.09 -8.08
CA LEU A 67 -5.05 8.66 -8.43
C LEU A 67 -4.10 8.76 -7.22
N LEU A 68 -4.63 8.90 -6.00
CA LEU A 68 -3.82 8.97 -4.78
C LEU A 68 -3.10 7.63 -4.54
N ARG A 69 -3.85 6.53 -4.53
CA ARG A 69 -3.27 5.17 -4.38
C ARG A 69 -2.46 4.72 -5.59
N ALA A 70 -2.80 5.19 -6.80
CA ALA A 70 -1.98 4.94 -7.98
C ALA A 70 -0.59 5.58 -7.83
N TYR A 71 -0.54 6.84 -7.37
CA TYR A 71 0.72 7.52 -7.11
C TYR A 71 1.50 6.89 -5.96
N LEU A 72 0.84 6.39 -4.92
CA LEU A 72 1.54 5.62 -3.87
C LEU A 72 2.28 4.41 -4.45
N GLY A 73 1.62 3.61 -5.29
CA GLY A 73 2.25 2.48 -5.95
C GLY A 73 3.44 2.89 -6.82
N GLU A 74 3.29 3.98 -7.59
CA GLU A 74 4.36 4.55 -8.41
C GLU A 74 5.56 5.00 -7.56
N ALA A 75 5.31 5.75 -6.48
CA ALA A 75 6.35 6.31 -5.61
C ALA A 75 7.13 5.22 -4.87
N LEU A 76 6.47 4.13 -4.45
CA LEU A 76 7.12 2.98 -3.82
C LEU A 76 7.97 2.20 -4.83
N ALA A 77 7.42 1.92 -6.02
CA ALA A 77 8.13 1.20 -7.07
C ALA A 77 9.34 1.99 -7.61
N ALA A 78 9.20 3.30 -7.82
CA ALA A 78 10.28 4.17 -8.31
C ALA A 78 11.46 4.29 -7.33
N ARG A 79 11.24 3.97 -6.05
CA ARG A 79 12.25 3.95 -4.99
C ARG A 79 12.77 2.53 -4.69
N ASP A 80 12.42 1.54 -5.52
CA ASP A 80 12.76 0.13 -5.34
C ASP A 80 12.34 -0.45 -3.97
N LEU A 81 11.29 0.12 -3.34
CA LEU A 81 10.79 -0.34 -2.04
C LEU A 81 9.89 -1.59 -2.16
N VAL A 82 9.32 -1.82 -3.34
CA VAL A 82 8.45 -2.96 -3.61
C VAL A 82 8.68 -3.48 -5.02
N GLU A 83 8.56 -4.79 -5.20
CA GLU A 83 8.49 -5.36 -6.54
C GLU A 83 7.12 -5.00 -7.15
N PRO A 84 7.07 -4.31 -8.32
CA PRO A 84 5.82 -3.80 -8.88
C PRO A 84 4.78 -4.89 -9.17
N GLY A 85 5.21 -6.07 -9.65
CA GLY A 85 4.34 -7.20 -9.93
C GLY A 85 3.60 -7.68 -8.68
N ILE A 86 4.32 -7.95 -7.59
CA ILE A 86 3.73 -8.39 -6.32
C ILE A 86 2.84 -7.29 -5.72
N TYR A 87 3.28 -6.02 -5.76
CA TYR A 87 2.49 -4.91 -5.22
C TYR A 87 1.14 -4.75 -5.95
N SER A 88 1.14 -4.89 -7.28
CA SER A 88 -0.04 -4.72 -8.13
C SER A 88 -1.21 -5.63 -7.76
N MET A 89 -0.97 -6.78 -7.12
CA MET A 89 -2.02 -7.69 -6.67
C MET A 89 -2.99 -7.03 -5.69
N THR A 90 -2.53 -6.06 -4.89
CA THR A 90 -3.39 -5.28 -3.99
C THR A 90 -4.46 -4.52 -4.77
N GLU A 91 -4.07 -3.98 -5.92
CA GLU A 91 -4.93 -3.18 -6.80
C GLU A 91 -5.92 -4.01 -7.61
N VAL A 92 -5.76 -5.33 -7.61
CA VAL A 92 -6.72 -6.28 -8.19
C VAL A 92 -7.64 -6.85 -7.10
N LEU A 93 -7.06 -7.29 -5.99
CA LEU A 93 -7.79 -8.01 -4.93
C LEU A 93 -8.71 -7.08 -4.13
N ALA A 94 -8.25 -5.88 -3.76
CA ALA A 94 -9.06 -4.97 -2.93
C ALA A 94 -10.35 -4.52 -3.63
N PRO A 95 -10.34 -4.03 -4.90
CA PRO A 95 -11.58 -3.71 -5.61
C PRO A 95 -12.50 -4.92 -5.79
N THR A 96 -11.93 -6.10 -6.10
CA THR A 96 -12.71 -7.33 -6.24
C THR A 96 -13.44 -7.69 -4.95
N MET A 97 -12.80 -7.55 -3.79
CA MET A 97 -13.45 -7.78 -2.50
C MET A 97 -14.53 -6.74 -2.21
N ILE A 98 -14.28 -5.47 -2.52
CA ILE A 98 -15.26 -4.38 -2.32
C ILE A 98 -16.52 -4.62 -3.16
N ASP A 99 -16.35 -5.02 -4.42
CA ASP A 99 -17.46 -5.12 -5.37
C ASP A 99 -18.26 -6.42 -5.24
N TYR A 100 -17.62 -7.53 -4.83
CA TYR A 100 -18.22 -8.86 -4.93
C TYR A 100 -18.32 -9.64 -3.60
N ALA A 101 -17.60 -9.25 -2.54
CA ALA A 101 -17.76 -9.90 -1.25
C ALA A 101 -19.00 -9.38 -0.51
N SER A 102 -19.41 -10.05 0.57
CA SER A 102 -20.37 -9.43 1.49
C SER A 102 -19.74 -8.18 2.10
N PRO A 103 -20.52 -7.12 2.40
CA PRO A 103 -19.99 -5.90 3.01
C PRO A 103 -19.20 -6.18 4.30
N GLU A 104 -19.64 -7.14 5.10
CA GLU A 104 -18.99 -7.53 6.36
C GLU A 104 -17.62 -8.17 6.11
N LEU A 105 -17.52 -9.03 5.09
CA LEU A 105 -16.26 -9.67 4.73
C LEU A 105 -15.28 -8.65 4.13
N ALA A 106 -15.76 -7.76 3.25
CA ALA A 106 -14.95 -6.69 2.68
C ALA A 106 -14.39 -5.77 3.78
N ALA A 107 -15.25 -5.33 4.71
CA ALA A 107 -14.87 -4.47 5.83
C ALA A 107 -13.85 -5.13 6.78
N GLN A 108 -13.84 -6.46 6.88
CA GLN A 108 -12.86 -7.19 7.68
C GLN A 108 -11.54 -7.45 6.92
N MET A 109 -11.61 -7.88 5.67
CA MET A 109 -10.45 -8.40 4.94
C MET A 109 -9.65 -7.33 4.22
N VAL A 110 -10.30 -6.30 3.67
CA VAL A 110 -9.60 -5.24 2.92
C VAL A 110 -8.60 -4.50 3.80
N PRO A 111 -8.92 -4.05 5.04
CA PRO A 111 -7.91 -3.43 5.91
C PRO A 111 -6.70 -4.32 6.17
N ARG A 112 -6.89 -5.64 6.35
CA ARG A 112 -5.81 -6.60 6.60
C ARG A 112 -4.92 -6.79 5.38
N LEU A 113 -5.52 -6.85 4.19
CA LEU A 113 -4.81 -6.89 2.90
C LEU A 113 -3.99 -5.62 2.67
N LEU A 114 -4.56 -4.45 2.98
CA LEU A 114 -3.89 -3.15 2.83
C LEU A 114 -2.74 -2.98 3.83
N ARG A 115 -2.92 -3.41 5.09
CA ARG A 115 -1.86 -3.40 6.12
C ARG A 115 -0.76 -4.44 5.90
N GLY A 116 -0.97 -5.39 4.98
CA GLY A 116 0.00 -6.46 4.71
C GLY A 116 -0.05 -7.60 5.74
N ASP A 117 -1.15 -7.76 6.47
CA ASP A 117 -1.36 -8.93 7.34
C ASP A 117 -1.79 -10.18 6.55
N GLU A 118 -2.32 -9.99 5.33
CA GLU A 118 -2.70 -11.05 4.39
C GLU A 118 -1.80 -10.95 3.15
N THR A 119 -0.50 -11.24 3.31
CA THR A 119 0.49 -11.24 2.22
C THR A 119 1.02 -12.64 1.99
#